data_AF-A0A2G4FRB1-F1
#
_entry.id   AF-A0A2G4FRB1-F1
#
_cell.length_a   1.000
_cell.length_b   1.000
_cell.length_c   1.000
_cell.angle_alpha   90.00
_cell.angle_beta   90.00
_cell.angle_gamma   90.00
#
_symmetry.space_group_name_H-M   'P 1'
#
loop_
_entity.id
_entity.type
_entity.pdbx_description
1 polymer ?
#
loop_
_entity_poly.entity_id
_entity_poly.type
_entity_poly.pdbx_seq_one_letter_code
_entity_poly.pdbx_strand_id
1 'polypeptide(L)'
;MRTYFCICLLITSTAFSILGCSESKNETIKIKVEDPLAGVRTILEGYVKGQPMRSEVTSFPDFINSAKKASPEKGALLEKGLLELQKPGTNLKAKASELLEKLK
;
A
#
# COMPACT_ATOMS: atom_id res chain seq x y z
N MET A 1 -20.92 37.52 -35.67
CA MET A 1 -21.45 36.17 -35.98
C MET A 1 -20.58 35.53 -37.05
N ARG A 2 -20.40 34.20 -36.94
CA ARG A 2 -19.86 33.27 -37.94
C ARG A 2 -18.35 33.29 -38.22
N THR A 3 -17.68 32.43 -37.44
CA THR A 3 -16.79 31.33 -37.87
C THR A 3 -16.74 31.01 -39.38
N TYR A 4 -15.55 30.55 -39.80
CA TYR A 4 -15.15 29.64 -40.90
C TYR A 4 -13.85 30.25 -41.48
N PHE A 5 -12.73 29.59 -41.73
CA PHE A 5 -12.32 28.19 -41.76
C PHE A 5 -10.85 28.24 -42.24
N CYS A 6 -10.09 27.15 -42.07
CA CYS A 6 -8.75 26.91 -42.63
C CYS A 6 -7.55 27.71 -42.06
N ILE A 7 -6.37 27.17 -41.82
CA ILE A 7 -5.81 25.84 -41.54
C ILE A 7 -4.28 26.10 -41.53
N CYS A 8 -3.53 25.29 -40.77
CA CYS A 8 -2.08 25.10 -40.84
C CYS A 8 -1.18 26.25 -40.37
N LEU A 9 -0.60 26.10 -39.17
CA LEU A 9 0.85 25.87 -39.07
C LEU A 9 1.25 25.43 -37.65
N LEU A 10 1.69 24.17 -37.56
CA LEU A 10 2.78 23.57 -36.79
C LEU A 10 3.10 24.06 -35.37
N ILE A 11 3.41 23.09 -34.48
CA ILE A 11 4.44 23.04 -33.41
C ILE A 11 3.94 22.01 -32.37
N THR A 12 4.22 20.73 -32.58
CA THR A 12 5.27 19.94 -31.90
C THR A 12 5.17 19.86 -30.37
N SER A 13 4.94 18.62 -29.93
CA SER A 13 5.59 17.97 -28.78
C SER A 13 4.97 18.10 -27.38
N THR A 14 4.89 16.91 -26.78
CA THR A 14 5.08 16.57 -25.35
C THR A 14 3.83 16.38 -24.50
N ALA A 15 3.56 15.09 -24.30
CA ALA A 15 2.82 14.43 -23.23
C ALA A 15 2.62 15.22 -21.92
N PHE A 16 1.39 15.17 -21.41
CA PHE A 16 1.19 14.95 -19.98
C PHE A 16 -0.09 14.15 -19.75
N SER A 17 0.11 12.91 -19.32
CA SER A 17 -0.92 11.95 -18.94
C SER A 17 -1.72 12.50 -17.76
N ILE A 18 -2.96 12.93 -18.00
CA ILE A 18 -3.97 12.98 -16.95
C ILE A 18 -4.58 11.59 -16.80
N LEU A 19 -3.79 10.68 -16.22
CA LEU A 19 -4.32 9.56 -15.43
C LEU A 19 -4.81 10.15 -14.09
N GLY A 20 -5.89 10.90 -14.18
CA GLY A 20 -6.57 11.54 -13.07
C GLY A 20 -7.53 10.56 -12.41
N CYS A 21 -7.36 10.43 -11.09
CA CYS A 21 -8.27 9.82 -10.13
C CYS A 21 -8.47 8.30 -10.23
N SER A 22 -7.69 7.63 -9.40
CA SER A 22 -7.97 6.30 -8.85
C SER A 22 -9.46 6.15 -8.52
N GLU A 23 -10.12 5.29 -9.29
CA GLU A 23 -11.43 4.74 -9.01
C GLU A 23 -11.40 4.13 -7.60
N SER A 24 -12.03 4.83 -6.65
CA SER A 24 -12.19 4.35 -5.28
C SER A 24 -13.24 3.24 -5.33
N LYS A 25 -12.79 1.99 -5.42
CA LYS A 25 -13.65 0.82 -5.22
C LYS A 25 -14.16 0.85 -3.78
N ASN A 26 -15.41 1.26 -3.64
CA ASN A 26 -16.18 1.09 -2.42
C ASN A 26 -16.55 -0.40 -2.30
N GLU A 27 -15.67 -1.20 -1.72
CA GLU A 27 -15.97 -2.60 -1.45
C GLU A 27 -16.75 -2.71 -0.13
N THR A 28 -18.00 -3.17 -0.27
CA THR A 28 -18.95 -3.56 0.77
C THR A 28 -18.26 -4.14 2.01
N ILE A 29 -18.39 -3.45 3.14
CA ILE A 29 -17.89 -3.85 4.47
C ILE A 29 -18.72 -5.07 4.92
N LYS A 30 -18.35 -6.26 4.46
CA LYS A 30 -18.70 -7.51 5.12
C LYS A 30 -17.84 -7.59 6.37
N ILE A 31 -18.46 -7.38 7.54
CA ILE A 31 -17.83 -7.54 8.85
C ILE A 31 -17.49 -9.03 8.98
N LYS A 32 -16.35 -9.42 8.40
CA LYS A 32 -15.81 -10.77 8.41
C LYS A 32 -15.03 -10.89 9.71
N VAL A 33 -15.37 -11.93 10.48
CA VAL A 33 -14.75 -12.34 11.73
C VAL A 33 -13.27 -11.96 11.75
N GLU A 34 -12.96 -11.11 12.72
CA GLU A 34 -11.80 -10.24 12.86
C GLU A 34 -10.50 -11.07 12.86
N ASP A 35 -9.95 -11.34 11.67
CA ASP A 35 -8.59 -11.85 11.57
C ASP A 35 -7.67 -10.79 12.19
N PRO A 36 -7.03 -11.07 13.34
CA PRO A 36 -6.21 -10.09 14.05
C PRO A 36 -4.99 -9.65 13.22
N LEU A 37 -4.71 -10.34 12.11
CA LEU A 37 -3.67 -9.99 11.14
C LEU A 37 -4.22 -9.30 9.88
N ALA A 38 -5.53 -9.14 9.71
CA ALA A 38 -6.11 -8.55 8.49
C ALA A 38 -5.61 -7.12 8.27
N GLY A 39 -5.63 -6.28 9.31
CA GLY A 39 -5.15 -4.89 9.22
C GLY A 39 -3.67 -4.81 8.82
N VAL A 40 -2.84 -5.68 9.38
CA VAL A 40 -1.42 -5.79 9.02
C VAL A 40 -1.24 -6.21 7.58
N ARG A 41 -1.98 -7.23 7.13
CA ARG A 41 -1.92 -7.73 5.75
C ARG A 41 -2.28 -6.62 4.77
N THR A 42 -3.34 -5.85 5.02
CA THR A 42 -3.72 -4.71 4.19
C THR A 42 -2.62 -3.66 4.08
N ILE A 43 -1.94 -3.34 5.17
CA ILE A 43 -0.82 -2.38 5.17
C ILE A 43 0.37 -2.94 4.36
N LEU A 44 0.75 -4.19 4.61
CA LEU A 44 1.85 -4.83 3.88
C LEU A 44 1.54 -4.93 2.37
N GLU A 45 0.29 -5.21 1.99
CA GLU A 45 -0.14 -5.18 0.59
C GLU A 45 0.00 -3.78 -0.02
N GLY A 46 -0.31 -2.74 0.75
CA GLY A 46 -0.05 -1.35 0.39
C GLY A 46 1.42 -1.10 0.06
N TYR A 47 2.31 -1.55 0.93
CA TYR A 47 3.77 -1.46 0.72
C TYR A 47 4.24 -2.24 -0.50
N VAL A 48 3.68 -3.43 -0.76
CA VAL A 48 3.96 -4.20 -1.98
C VAL A 48 3.54 -3.44 -3.24
N LYS A 49 2.43 -2.70 -3.17
CA LYS A 49 1.94 -1.81 -4.23
C LYS A 49 2.75 -0.51 -4.37
N GLY A 50 3.74 -0.29 -3.51
CA GLY A 50 4.62 0.89 -3.54
C GLY A 50 4.08 2.08 -2.75
N GLN A 51 3.09 1.88 -1.86
CA GLN A 51 2.72 2.92 -0.91
C GLN A 51 3.90 3.20 0.04
N PRO A 52 4.27 4.46 0.25
CA PRO A 52 5.28 4.80 1.25
C PRO A 52 4.72 4.55 2.65
N MET A 53 5.63 4.28 3.58
CA MET A 53 5.32 4.18 5.00
C MET A 53 4.93 5.56 5.56
N ARG A 54 3.81 5.64 6.29
CA ARG A 54 3.26 6.89 6.86
C ARG A 54 2.92 6.73 8.35
N SER A 55 1.77 7.25 8.79
CA SER A 55 1.38 7.31 10.20
C SER A 55 1.06 5.95 10.81
N GLU A 56 0.77 4.93 10.01
CA GLU A 56 0.49 3.55 10.46
C GLU A 56 1.65 2.90 11.24
N VAL A 57 2.87 3.45 11.11
CA VAL A 57 4.04 3.01 11.90
C VAL A 57 3.80 3.13 13.40
N THR A 58 3.02 4.13 13.81
CA THR A 58 2.68 4.31 15.23
C THR A 58 1.82 3.17 15.77
N SER A 59 1.13 2.44 14.89
CA SER A 59 0.28 1.28 15.23
C SER A 59 1.01 -0.06 15.08
N PHE A 60 2.29 -0.07 14.65
CA PHE A 60 3.08 -1.31 14.55
C PHE A 60 3.16 -2.10 15.88
N PRO A 61 3.34 -1.45 17.06
CA PRO A 61 3.32 -2.18 18.32
C PRO A 61 1.99 -2.91 18.57
N ASP A 62 0.87 -2.28 18.23
CA ASP A 62 -0.47 -2.87 18.43
C ASP A 62 -0.70 -4.06 17.50
N PHE A 63 -0.21 -3.97 16.27
CA PHE A 63 -0.21 -5.07 15.31
C PHE A 63 0.64 -6.25 15.78
N ILE A 64 1.83 -6.00 16.30
CA ILE A 64 2.70 -7.04 16.87
C ILE A 64 2.01 -7.71 18.06
N ASN A 65 1.41 -6.92 18.95
CA ASN A 65 0.69 -7.46 20.11
C ASN A 65 -0.51 -8.31 19.70
N SER A 66 -1.30 -7.85 18.73
CA SER A 66 -2.44 -8.59 18.18
C SER A 66 -1.98 -9.89 17.49
N ALA A 67 -0.89 -9.82 16.73
CA ALA A 67 -0.27 -10.99 16.12
C ALA A 67 0.24 -11.99 17.15
N LYS A 68 0.94 -11.55 18.21
CA LYS A 68 1.45 -12.42 19.29
C LYS A 68 0.32 -13.10 20.05
N LYS A 69 -0.80 -12.41 20.28
CA LYS A 69 -2.01 -12.98 20.89
C LYS A 69 -2.64 -14.08 20.04
N ALA A 70 -2.63 -13.92 18.72
CA ALA A 70 -3.17 -14.90 17.78
C ALA A 70 -2.22 -16.08 17.54
N SER A 71 -0.94 -15.78 17.34
CA SER A 71 0.14 -16.72 17.12
C SER A 71 1.46 -16.09 17.57
N PRO A 72 2.06 -16.57 18.68
CA PRO A 72 3.34 -16.05 19.17
C PRO A 72 4.45 -16.09 18.12
N GLU A 73 4.48 -17.14 17.29
CA GLU A 73 5.44 -17.31 16.20
C GLU A 73 5.27 -16.25 15.12
N LYS A 74 4.05 -16.07 14.58
CA LYS A 74 3.77 -15.04 13.57
C LYS A 74 4.00 -13.63 14.13
N GLY A 75 3.71 -13.41 15.40
CA GLY A 75 4.00 -12.16 16.10
C GLY A 75 5.49 -11.82 16.17
N ALA A 76 6.35 -12.81 16.44
CA ALA A 76 7.80 -12.62 16.43
C ALA A 76 8.36 -12.38 15.02
N LEU A 77 7.81 -13.05 14.01
CA LEU A 77 8.15 -12.80 12.59
C LEU A 77 7.73 -11.39 12.16
N LEU A 78 6.52 -10.97 12.54
CA LEU A 78 5.98 -9.64 12.27
C LEU A 78 6.83 -8.55 12.90
N GLU A 79 7.20 -8.71 14.17
CA GLU A 79 8.06 -7.76 14.89
C GLU A 79 9.40 -7.55 14.19
N LYS A 80 10.09 -8.65 13.84
CA LYS A 80 11.37 -8.57 13.10
C LYS A 80 11.18 -7.92 11.74
N GLY A 81 10.14 -8.30 10.99
CA GLY A 81 9.86 -7.75 9.66
C GLY A 81 9.56 -6.26 9.69
N LEU A 82 8.71 -5.80 10.61
CA LEU A 82 8.36 -4.38 10.76
C LEU A 82 9.55 -3.53 11.24
N LEU A 83 10.44 -4.08 12.07
CA LEU A 83 11.68 -3.41 12.45
C LEU A 83 12.64 -3.28 11.26
N GLU A 84 12.76 -4.30 10.40
CA GLU A 84 13.55 -4.19 9.17
C GLU A 84 12.98 -3.14 8.23
N LEU A 85 11.65 -3.08 8.07
CA LEU A 85 11.00 -2.10 7.19
C LEU A 85 11.27 -0.65 7.57
N GLN A 86 11.51 -0.37 8.86
CA GLN A 86 11.81 0.97 9.36
C GLN A 86 13.28 1.37 9.16
N LYS A 87 14.17 0.43 8.80
CA LYS A 87 15.59 0.77 8.57
C LYS A 87 15.73 1.60 7.29
N PRO A 88 16.55 2.67 7.31
CA PRO A 88 16.81 3.48 6.13
C PRO A 88 17.45 2.64 5.01
N GLY A 89 17.07 2.91 3.76
CA GLY A 89 17.58 2.18 2.59
C GLY A 89 16.94 0.80 2.36
N THR A 90 15.98 0.39 3.18
CA THR A 90 15.28 -0.88 3.00
C THR A 90 14.38 -0.86 1.76
N ASN A 91 14.40 -1.96 0.99
CA ASN A 91 13.42 -2.17 -0.08
C ASN A 91 12.06 -2.56 0.54
N LEU A 92 11.25 -1.54 0.84
CA LEU A 92 9.94 -1.65 1.49
C LEU A 92 9.04 -2.69 0.78
N LYS A 93 8.97 -2.63 -0.55
CA LYS A 93 8.17 -3.56 -1.37
C LYS A 93 8.62 -5.00 -1.22
N ALA A 94 9.91 -5.27 -1.38
CA ALA A 94 10.44 -6.62 -1.31
C ALA A 94 10.24 -7.23 0.08
N LYS A 95 10.50 -6.44 1.12
CA LYS A 95 10.38 -6.88 2.52
C LYS A 95 8.93 -7.06 2.97
N ALA A 96 8.02 -6.21 2.52
CA ALA A 96 6.59 -6.38 2.79
C ALA A 96 6.04 -7.65 2.11
N SER A 97 6.49 -7.95 0.88
CA SER A 97 6.13 -9.19 0.18
C SER A 97 6.65 -10.42 0.91
N GLU A 98 7.93 -10.42 1.32
CA GLU A 98 8.53 -11.49 2.10
C GLU A 98 7.75 -11.76 3.39
N LEU A 99 7.35 -10.68 4.07
CA LEU A 99 6.60 -10.77 5.32
C LEU A 99 5.19 -11.29 5.12
N LEU A 100 4.49 -10.87 4.05
CA LEU A 100 3.18 -11.41 3.69
C LEU A 100 3.21 -12.92 3.46
N GLU A 101 4.20 -13.43 2.72
CA GLU A 101 4.34 -14.87 2.49
C GLU A 101 4.54 -15.66 3.79
N LYS A 102 5.30 -15.11 4.75
CA LYS A 102 5.51 -15.72 6.07
C LYS A 102 4.28 -15.66 6.99
N LEU A 103 3.35 -14.74 6.73
CA LEU A 103 2.15 -14.55 7.53
C LEU A 103 0.93 -15.30 6.99
N LYS A 104 0.99 -15.87 5.77
CA LYS A 104 -0.03 -16.79 5.25
C LYS A 104 -0.27 -17.93 6.23
#